data_AF-A0A839FI17-F1
#
_entry.id   AF-A0A839FI17-F1
#
_cell.length_a   1.000
_cell.length_b   1.000
_cell.length_c   1.000
_cell.angle_alpha   90.00
_cell.angle_beta   90.00
_cell.angle_gamma   90.00
#
_symmetry.space_group_name_H-M   'P 1'
#
loop_
_entity.id
_entity.type
_entity.pdbx_description
1 polymer ?
#
loop_
_entity_poly.entity_id
_entity_poly.type
_entity_poly.pdbx_seq_one_letter_code
_entity_poly.pdbx_strand_id
1 'polypeptide(L)'
;MLMLFRYSAMRFKGKTILAGSLGLLSTCVILETIIFQISGAYLGKLIETYVSFMVSLAGMTMGGMFVAIRRDPLTDHRIGLVSGIAIAFGTFYWLVSFSNWDLCLSQTIICFGLGGMLACALRQWFFEPPAHPRLP
;
A
#
# COMPACT_ATOMS: atom_id res chain seq x y z
N MET A 1 19.94 -0.56 -31.12
CA MET A 1 18.83 -1.53 -31.04
C MET A 1 18.03 -1.20 -29.78
N LEU A 2 16.91 -0.48 -29.92
CA LEU A 2 16.04 -0.13 -28.78
C LEU A 2 15.37 -1.41 -28.28
N MET A 3 15.78 -1.91 -27.12
CA MET A 3 14.95 -2.87 -26.39
C MET A 3 13.74 -2.12 -25.85
N LEU A 4 12.69 -2.07 -26.65
CA LEU A 4 11.36 -1.70 -26.18
C LEU A 4 10.95 -2.73 -25.14
N PHE A 5 11.06 -2.36 -23.85
CA PHE A 5 10.46 -3.11 -22.76
C PHE A 5 9.00 -3.40 -23.14
N ARG A 6 8.69 -4.67 -23.40
CA ARG A 6 7.34 -5.08 -23.74
C ARG A 6 6.51 -4.94 -22.46
N TYR A 7 5.63 -3.93 -22.45
CA TYR A 7 4.70 -3.66 -21.36
C TYR A 7 3.98 -4.95 -20.93
N SER A 8 3.83 -5.15 -19.63
CA SER A 8 3.03 -6.25 -19.07
C SER A 8 1.63 -6.20 -19.67
N ALA A 9 1.23 -7.23 -20.42
CA ALA A 9 -0.14 -7.32 -20.88
C ALA A 9 -1.06 -7.54 -19.67
N MET A 10 -2.29 -7.02 -19.75
CA MET A 10 -3.30 -7.28 -18.72
C MET A 10 -3.69 -8.75 -18.79
N ARG A 11 -3.51 -9.49 -17.68
CA ARG A 11 -3.87 -10.91 -17.60
C ARG A 11 -5.38 -11.13 -17.59
N PHE A 12 -6.12 -10.11 -17.15
CA PHE A 12 -7.58 -10.12 -17.02
C PHE A 12 -8.21 -8.87 -17.65
N LYS A 13 -9.53 -8.89 -17.90
CA LYS A 13 -10.27 -7.73 -18.41
C LYS A 13 -10.17 -6.56 -17.40
N GLY A 14 -10.11 -5.32 -17.90
CA GLY A 14 -9.98 -4.14 -17.03
C GLY A 14 -11.06 -4.03 -15.95
N LYS A 15 -12.31 -4.47 -16.23
CA LYS A 15 -13.41 -4.48 -15.25
C LYS A 15 -13.16 -5.42 -14.07
N THR A 16 -12.56 -6.59 -14.30
CA THR A 16 -12.24 -7.55 -13.22
C THR A 16 -11.06 -7.07 -12.37
N ILE A 17 -10.10 -6.37 -12.97
CA ILE A 17 -8.98 -5.75 -12.25
C ILE A 17 -9.52 -4.63 -11.34
N LEU A 18 -10.38 -3.76 -11.87
CA LEU A 18 -10.96 -2.65 -11.11
C LEU A 18 -11.83 -3.13 -9.93
N ALA A 19 -12.68 -4.14 -10.16
CA ALA A 19 -13.46 -4.75 -9.09
C ALA A 19 -12.58 -5.43 -8.04
N GLY A 20 -11.54 -6.17 -8.47
CA GLY A 20 -10.58 -6.81 -7.58
C GLY A 20 -9.78 -5.82 -6.74
N SER A 21 -9.32 -4.71 -7.34
CA SER A 21 -8.57 -3.68 -6.63
C SER A 21 -9.42 -2.92 -5.62
N LEU A 22 -10.69 -2.62 -5.95
CA LEU A 22 -11.62 -1.98 -5.02
C LEU A 22 -11.95 -2.92 -3.86
N GLY A 23 -12.18 -4.20 -4.14
CA GLY A 23 -12.41 -5.22 -3.12
C GLY A 23 -11.23 -5.33 -2.16
N LEU A 24 -10.00 -5.47 -2.69
CA LEU A 24 -8.79 -5.58 -1.87
C LEU A 24 -8.49 -4.30 -1.08
N LEU A 25 -8.68 -3.12 -1.66
CA LEU A 25 -8.45 -1.87 -0.95
C LEU A 25 -9.45 -1.69 0.20
N SER A 26 -10.73 -1.95 -0.04
CA SER A 26 -11.77 -1.82 0.99
C SER A 26 -11.57 -2.82 2.13
N THR A 27 -11.23 -4.09 1.84
CA THR A 27 -10.95 -5.08 2.90
C THR A 27 -9.72 -4.71 3.71
N CYS A 28 -8.64 -4.23 3.06
CA CYS A 28 -7.43 -3.80 3.76
C CYS A 28 -7.68 -2.58 4.66
N VAL A 29 -8.42 -1.57 4.20
CA VAL A 29 -8.77 -0.39 5.03
C VAL A 29 -9.61 -0.80 6.25
N ILE A 30 -10.60 -1.68 6.07
CA ILE A 30 -11.44 -2.16 7.18
C ILE A 30 -10.61 -2.97 8.18
N LEU A 31 -9.76 -3.87 7.69
CA LEU A 31 -8.93 -4.71 8.56
C LEU A 31 -7.91 -3.87 9.34
N GLU A 32 -7.29 -2.90 8.69
CA GLU A 32 -6.32 -2.03 9.34
C GLU A 32 -6.96 -1.14 10.42
N THR A 33 -8.12 -0.57 10.14
CA THR A 33 -8.85 0.24 11.13
C THR A 33 -9.22 -0.58 12.36
N ILE A 34 -9.68 -1.83 12.18
CA ILE A 34 -9.93 -2.76 13.29
C ILE A 34 -8.64 -3.01 14.09
N ILE A 35 -7.51 -3.26 13.44
CA ILE A 35 -6.22 -3.50 14.13
C ILE A 35 -5.81 -2.28 14.95
N PHE A 36 -5.90 -1.06 14.40
CA PHE A 36 -5.57 0.16 15.15
C PHE A 36 -6.52 0.43 16.30
N GLN A 37 -7.81 0.11 16.16
CA GLN A 37 -8.77 0.24 17.25
C GLN A 37 -8.49 -0.75 18.38
N ILE A 38 -8.22 -2.02 18.05
CA ILE A 38 -7.91 -3.04 19.07
C ILE A 38 -6.59 -2.74 19.77
N SER A 39 -5.54 -2.44 19.00
CA SER A 39 -4.21 -2.11 19.56
C SER A 39 -4.23 -0.80 20.34
N GLY A 40 -4.95 0.21 19.84
CA GLY A 40 -5.18 1.47 20.53
C GLY A 40 -5.93 1.29 21.84
N ALA A 41 -6.99 0.47 21.87
CA ALA A 41 -7.70 0.14 23.09
C ALA A 41 -6.81 -0.56 24.12
N TYR A 42 -5.96 -1.50 23.69
CA TYR A 42 -5.02 -2.20 24.56
C TYR A 42 -3.94 -1.29 25.16
N LEU A 43 -3.45 -0.31 24.38
CA LEU A 43 -2.37 0.59 24.79
C LEU A 43 -2.85 1.93 25.36
N GLY A 44 -4.17 2.15 25.46
CA GLY A 44 -4.75 3.43 25.88
C GLY A 44 -4.57 4.56 24.86
N LYS A 45 -4.34 4.23 23.59
CA LYS A 45 -4.09 5.13 22.45
C LYS A 45 -5.27 5.13 21.48
N LEU A 46 -6.46 5.45 21.98
CA LEU A 46 -7.69 5.43 21.20
C LEU A 46 -7.82 6.68 20.32
N ILE A 47 -7.93 6.44 19.02
CA ILE A 47 -8.34 7.44 18.03
C ILE A 47 -9.81 7.17 17.70
N GLU A 48 -10.61 8.22 17.48
CA GLU A 48 -11.98 8.05 17.01
C GLU A 48 -12.03 7.15 15.76
N THR A 49 -12.95 6.18 15.75
CA THR A 49 -13.07 5.18 14.68
C THR A 49 -13.21 5.81 13.30
N TYR A 50 -14.00 6.88 13.20
CA TYR A 50 -14.19 7.63 11.96
C TYR A 50 -12.88 8.26 11.46
N VAL A 51 -12.10 8.86 12.36
CA VAL A 51 -10.80 9.48 12.04
C VAL A 51 -9.82 8.42 11.59
N SER A 52 -9.72 7.31 12.34
CA SER A 52 -8.86 6.18 11.96
C SER A 52 -9.23 5.63 10.58
N PHE A 53 -10.52 5.53 10.26
CA PHE A 53 -10.99 5.12 8.93
C PHE A 53 -10.57 6.07 7.81
N MET A 54 -10.77 7.37 8.01
CA MET A 54 -10.40 8.37 7.00
C MET A 54 -8.88 8.42 6.78
N VAL A 55 -8.09 8.29 7.85
CA VAL A 55 -6.63 8.22 7.78
C VAL A 55 -6.18 6.98 7.02
N SER A 56 -6.76 5.81 7.31
CA SER A 56 -6.46 4.57 6.59
C SER A 56 -6.79 4.65 5.10
N LEU A 57 -7.96 5.20 4.77
CA LEU A 57 -8.37 5.38 3.39
C LEU A 57 -7.42 6.33 2.63
N ALA A 58 -7.10 7.49 3.22
CA ALA A 58 -6.22 8.47 2.60
C ALA A 58 -4.79 7.92 2.42
N GLY A 59 -4.23 7.30 3.46
CA GLY A 59 -2.87 6.76 3.39
C GLY A 59 -2.74 5.64 2.38
N MET A 60 -3.64 4.66 2.37
CA MET A 60 -3.60 3.55 1.40
C MET A 60 -3.77 4.04 -0.05
N THR A 61 -4.67 4.99 -0.28
CA THR A 61 -4.87 5.55 -1.64
C THR A 61 -3.64 6.33 -2.11
N MET A 62 -3.02 7.14 -1.25
CA MET A 62 -1.77 7.84 -1.57
C MET A 62 -0.63 6.88 -1.88
N GLY A 63 -0.47 5.82 -1.07
CA GLY A 63 0.52 4.76 -1.29
C GLY A 63 0.31 4.05 -2.63
N GLY A 64 -0.94 3.70 -2.93
CA GLY A 64 -1.29 3.06 -4.21
C GLY A 64 -1.05 3.97 -5.42
N MET A 65 -1.43 5.25 -5.33
CA MET A 65 -1.18 6.23 -6.40
C MET A 65 0.32 6.46 -6.64
N PHE A 66 1.12 6.49 -5.57
CA PHE A 66 2.57 6.63 -5.69
C PHE A 66 3.21 5.52 -6.52
N VAL A 67 2.71 4.28 -6.38
CA VAL A 67 3.14 3.14 -7.20
C VAL A 67 2.60 3.24 -8.62
N ALA A 68 1.34 3.66 -8.81
CA ALA A 68 0.74 3.81 -10.13
C ALA A 68 1.48 4.82 -11.03
N ILE A 69 2.09 5.85 -10.45
CA ILE A 69 2.87 6.85 -11.18
C ILE A 69 4.23 6.28 -11.65
N ARG A 70 4.81 5.30 -10.94
CA ARG A 70 6.13 4.73 -11.25
C ARG A 70 5.98 3.55 -12.22
N ARG A 71 6.21 3.80 -13.51
CA ARG A 71 5.97 2.83 -14.60
C ARG A 71 7.01 1.71 -14.72
N ASP A 72 8.18 1.83 -14.10
CA ASP A 72 9.30 0.91 -14.40
C ASP A 72 9.31 -0.36 -13.52
N PRO A 73 9.43 -1.56 -14.11
CA PRO A 73 9.40 -2.84 -13.38
C PRO A 73 10.60 -3.06 -12.45
N LEU A 74 11.77 -2.47 -12.77
CA LEU A 74 12.93 -2.45 -11.86
C LEU A 74 12.66 -1.65 -10.57
N THR A 75 11.59 -0.86 -10.56
CA THR A 75 11.19 -0.05 -9.40
C THR A 75 10.32 -0.83 -8.43
N ASP A 76 9.70 -1.95 -8.82
CA ASP A 76 8.78 -2.68 -7.94
C ASP A 76 9.48 -3.23 -6.69
N HIS A 77 10.71 -3.73 -6.82
CA HIS A 77 11.49 -4.17 -5.67
C HIS A 77 11.89 -3.00 -4.75
N ARG A 78 12.26 -1.85 -5.34
CA ARG A 78 12.60 -0.64 -4.58
C ARG A 78 11.37 -0.07 -3.86
N ILE A 79 10.21 -0.12 -4.50
CA ILE A 79 8.93 0.29 -3.92
C ILE A 79 8.58 -0.63 -2.75
N GLY A 80 8.70 -1.95 -2.91
CA GLY A 80 8.49 -2.90 -1.83
C GLY A 80 9.40 -2.63 -0.61
N LEU A 81 10.68 -2.33 -0.84
CA LEU A 81 11.61 -1.96 0.22
C LEU A 81 11.23 -0.62 0.89
N VAL A 82 10.93 0.42 0.12
CA VAL A 82 10.53 1.74 0.65
C VAL A 82 9.23 1.62 1.44
N SER A 83 8.25 0.87 0.94
CA SER A 83 7.00 0.59 1.63
C SER A 83 7.22 -0.17 2.92
N GLY A 84 8.09 -1.19 2.93
CA GLY A 84 8.45 -1.93 4.14
C GLY A 84 9.12 -1.03 5.18
N ILE A 85 10.05 -0.17 4.76
CA ILE A 85 10.71 0.80 5.64
C ILE A 85 9.69 1.80 6.21
N ALA A 86 8.76 2.30 5.38
CA ALA A 86 7.71 3.20 5.82
C ALA A 86 6.82 2.55 6.90
N ILE A 87 6.41 1.29 6.69
CA ILE A 87 5.63 0.53 7.69
C ILE A 87 6.42 0.40 8.99
N ALA A 88 7.70 -0.03 8.91
CA ALA A 88 8.54 -0.19 10.10
C ALA A 88 8.72 1.14 10.85
N PHE A 89 9.03 2.22 10.15
CA PHE A 89 9.18 3.54 10.75
C PHE A 89 7.87 4.01 11.40
N GLY A 90 6.75 3.87 10.69
CA GLY A 90 5.44 4.27 11.19
C GLY A 90 5.02 3.47 12.43
N THR A 91 5.29 2.17 12.49
CA THR A 91 4.97 1.35 13.68
C THR A 91 5.83 1.72 14.88
N PHE A 92 7.13 1.93 14.69
CA PHE A 92 7.99 2.47 15.75
C PHE A 92 7.52 3.84 16.23
N TYR A 93 7.17 4.74 15.30
CA TYR A 93 6.67 6.07 15.64
C TYR A 93 5.35 6.01 16.42
N TRP A 94 4.44 5.12 16.03
CA TRP A 94 3.16 4.89 16.70
C TRP A 94 3.35 4.36 18.14
N LEU A 95 4.33 3.47 18.35
CA LEU A 95 4.62 2.90 19.66
C LEU A 95 5.15 3.94 20.66
N VAL A 96 5.96 4.88 20.19
CA VAL A 96 6.59 5.89 21.04
C VAL A 96 5.67 7.11 21.26
N SER A 97 4.79 7.41 20.32
CA SER A 97 3.94 8.61 20.37
C SER A 97 2.68 8.43 21.20
N PHE A 98 2.23 9.51 21.86
CA PHE A 98 0.99 9.55 22.65
C PHE A 98 0.04 10.68 22.26
N SER A 99 0.48 11.62 21.42
CA SER A 99 -0.36 12.68 20.89
C SER A 99 -1.27 12.16 19.79
N ASN A 100 -2.54 12.56 19.78
CA ASN A 100 -3.50 12.16 18.74
C ASN A 100 -3.03 12.53 17.33
N TRP A 101 -2.37 13.68 17.16
CA TRP A 101 -1.83 14.10 15.87
C TRP A 101 -0.69 13.18 15.40
N ASP A 102 0.18 12.76 16.32
CA ASP A 102 1.27 11.85 16.01
C ASP A 102 0.80 10.42 15.75
N LEU A 103 -0.27 9.99 16.43
CA LEU A 103 -0.94 8.72 16.17
C LEU A 103 -1.59 8.70 14.78
N CYS A 104 -2.25 9.80 14.37
CA CYS A 104 -2.79 9.94 13.02
C CYS A 104 -1.67 9.95 11.97
N LEU A 105 -0.56 10.64 12.24
CA LEU A 105 0.58 10.73 11.33
C LEU A 105 1.26 9.36 11.15
N SER A 106 1.55 8.66 12.25
CA SER A 106 2.10 7.30 12.19
C SER A 106 1.16 6.34 11.46
N GLN A 107 -0.14 6.38 11.75
CA GLN A 107 -1.13 5.59 11.02
C GLN A 107 -1.05 5.90 9.52
N THR A 108 -1.09 7.18 9.12
CA THR A 108 -0.98 7.59 7.71
C THR A 108 0.25 7.01 7.01
N ILE A 109 1.41 7.02 7.70
CA ILE A 109 2.67 6.47 7.17
C ILE A 109 2.58 4.95 6.96
N ILE A 110 2.00 4.23 7.93
CA ILE A 110 1.80 2.78 7.84
C ILE A 110 0.86 2.46 6.67
N CYS A 111 -0.28 3.15 6.60
CA CYS A 111 -1.27 3.01 5.53
C CYS A 111 -0.65 3.30 4.15
N PHE A 112 0.21 4.32 4.04
CA PHE A 112 0.95 4.64 2.83
C PHE A 112 1.85 3.48 2.38
N GLY A 113 2.61 2.92 3.31
CA GLY A 113 3.46 1.76 3.03
C GLY A 113 2.63 0.55 2.57
N LEU A 114 1.54 0.24 3.28
CA LEU A 114 0.62 -0.84 2.93
C LEU A 114 -0.02 -0.64 1.56
N GLY A 115 -0.47 0.58 1.25
CA GLY A 115 -1.02 0.94 -0.05
C GLY A 115 -0.01 0.70 -1.19
N GLY A 116 1.27 1.01 -0.96
CA GLY A 116 2.33 0.71 -1.90
C GLY A 116 2.58 -0.80 -2.10
N MET A 117 2.60 -1.58 -1.01
CA MET A 117 2.73 -3.04 -1.11
C MET A 117 1.52 -3.67 -1.82
N LEU A 118 0.31 -3.21 -1.51
CA LEU A 118 -0.92 -3.66 -2.14
C LEU A 118 -0.88 -3.41 -3.65
N ALA A 119 -0.41 -2.24 -4.07
CA ALA A 119 -0.27 -1.91 -5.48
C ALA A 119 0.76 -2.80 -6.19
N CYS A 120 1.90 -3.11 -5.54
CA CYS A 120 2.85 -4.09 -6.06
C CYS A 120 2.25 -5.50 -6.18
N ALA A 121 1.51 -5.96 -5.16
CA ALA A 121 0.84 -7.26 -5.18
C ALA A 121 -0.23 -7.34 -6.28
N LEU A 122 -1.04 -6.28 -6.44
CA LEU A 122 -2.01 -6.15 -7.52
C LEU A 122 -1.32 -6.20 -8.89
N ARG A 123 -0.17 -5.53 -9.04
CA ARG A 123 0.64 -5.58 -10.27
C ARG A 123 1.08 -7.02 -10.57
N GLN A 124 1.58 -7.75 -9.57
CA GLN A 124 2.01 -9.15 -9.74
C GLN A 124 0.87 -10.13 -10.02
N TRP A 125 -0.31 -9.92 -9.43
CA TRP A 125 -1.45 -10.84 -9.60
C TRP A 125 -2.23 -10.63 -10.89
N PHE A 126 -2.39 -9.37 -11.32
CA PHE A 126 -3.28 -9.01 -12.43
C PHE A 126 -2.55 -8.64 -13.73
N PHE A 127 -1.25 -8.39 -13.69
CA PHE A 127 -0.45 -8.08 -14.88
C PHE A 127 0.57 -9.20 -15.13
N GLU A 128 0.85 -9.45 -16.41
CA GLU A 128 1.89 -10.41 -16.76
C GLU A 128 3.27 -9.91 -16.32
N PRO A 129 4.17 -10.79 -15.86
CA PRO A 129 5.54 -10.40 -15.58
C PRO A 129 6.16 -9.78 -16.83
N PRO A 130 6.91 -8.68 -16.71
CA PRO A 130 7.59 -8.06 -17.84
C PRO A 130 8.50 -9.10 -18.50
N ALA A 131 8.47 -9.20 -19.83
CA ALA A 131 9.37 -10.09 -20.55
C ALA A 131 10.81 -9.59 -20.35
N HIS A 132 11.56 -10.24 -19.45
CA HIS A 132 12.99 -9.99 -19.33
C HIS A 132 13.67 -10.41 -20.64
N PRO A 133 14.55 -9.58 -21.22
CA PRO A 133 15.37 -10.03 -22.33
C PRO A 133 16.20 -11.21 -21.82
N ARG A 134 15.95 -12.41 -22.39
CA ARG A 134 16.87 -13.53 -22.25
C ARG A 134 18.14 -13.10 -22.98
N LEU A 135 19.16 -12.70 -22.23
CA LEU A 135 20.48 -12.47 -22.81
C LEU A 135 20.95 -13.84 -23.37
N PRO A 136 21.42 -13.89 -24.63
CA PRO A 136 22.08 -15.09 -25.16
C PRO A 136 23.41 -15.35 -24.45
#